data_AF-A0A973R815-F1
#
_entry.id   AF-A0A973R815-F1
#
_cell.length_a   1.000
_cell.length_b   1.000
_cell.length_c   1.000
_cell.angle_alpha   90.00
_cell.angle_beta   90.00
_cell.angle_gamma   90.00
#
_symmetry.space_group_name_H-M   'P 1'
#
loop_
_entity.id
_entity.type
_entity.pdbx_description
1 polymer ?
#
loop_
_entity_poly.entity_id
_entity_poly.type
_entity_poly.pdbx_seq_one_letter_code
_entity_poly.pdbx_strand_id
1 'polypeptide(L)'
;LAAALPAAGIEVVLAEQPWVVAGKKIAPAPKTLDTGWLPVAEAVREAARRTPFLVGGRSAGARVACRTGAGSGAVGVVALAFPLHPPGRPEKSRVEELVGSGLPTLVVQGGTDPFGTPGEFPELPPTHRLVGLPAGDHGFKVAKTAEPVLDALVAAVAEWIDGLLR
;
A
#
# COMPACT_ATOMS: atom_id res chain seq x y z
N LEU A 1 7.67 -5.56 -7.13
CA LEU A 1 8.14 -5.24 -5.76
C LEU A 1 8.83 -6.42 -5.11
N ALA A 2 8.14 -7.52 -4.77
CA ALA A 2 8.78 -8.66 -4.08
C ALA A 2 10.02 -9.24 -4.79
N ALA A 3 10.01 -9.27 -6.13
CA ALA A 3 11.17 -9.71 -6.91
C ALA A 3 12.29 -8.66 -7.07
N ALA A 4 12.00 -7.37 -6.85
CA ALA A 4 12.89 -6.26 -7.22
C ALA A 4 13.52 -5.56 -6.00
N LEU A 5 12.74 -5.37 -4.93
CA LEU A 5 13.20 -4.71 -3.69
C LEU A 5 14.32 -5.45 -2.94
N PRO A 6 14.47 -6.78 -3.01
CA PRO A 6 15.61 -7.47 -2.40
C PRO A 6 16.97 -6.97 -2.90
N ALA A 7 17.07 -6.51 -4.15
CA ALA A 7 18.31 -5.92 -4.69
C ALA A 7 18.69 -4.59 -4.00
N ALA A 8 17.72 -3.92 -3.36
CA ALA A 8 17.92 -2.74 -2.53
C ALA A 8 18.07 -3.07 -1.03
N GLY A 9 18.27 -4.35 -0.68
CA GLY A 9 18.42 -4.79 0.71
C GLY A 9 17.11 -4.86 1.50
N ILE A 10 15.95 -4.82 0.83
CA ILE A 10 14.63 -4.87 1.45
C ILE A 10 14.02 -6.25 1.23
N GLU A 11 13.85 -7.01 2.31
CA GLU A 11 13.13 -8.28 2.30
C GLU A 11 11.63 -8.04 2.16
N VAL A 12 10.96 -8.80 1.28
CA VAL A 12 9.52 -8.69 1.04
C VAL A 12 8.85 -10.03 1.28
N VAL A 13 7.98 -10.06 2.28
CA VAL A 13 7.11 -11.21 2.55
C VAL A 13 5.76 -10.96 1.90
N LEU A 14 5.33 -11.88 1.03
CA LEU A 14 3.98 -11.87 0.47
C LEU A 14 3.04 -12.71 1.33
N ALA A 15 1.85 -12.19 1.57
CA ALA A 15 0.81 -12.86 2.34
C ALA A 15 -0.46 -13.03 1.52
N GLU A 16 -1.00 -14.25 1.51
CA GLU A 16 -2.31 -14.53 0.95
C GLU A 16 -3.38 -14.36 2.04
N GLN A 17 -4.39 -13.54 1.76
CA GLN A 17 -5.48 -13.31 2.70
C GLN A 17 -6.34 -14.58 2.86
N PRO A 18 -6.92 -14.86 4.05
CA PRO A 18 -7.65 -16.11 4.30
C PRO A 18 -8.79 -16.42 3.32
N TRP A 19 -9.44 -15.39 2.76
CA TRP A 19 -10.50 -15.60 1.77
C TRP A 19 -9.97 -16.12 0.42
N VAL A 20 -8.74 -15.76 0.05
CA VAL A 20 -8.06 -16.26 -1.15
C VAL A 20 -7.69 -17.72 -0.96
N VAL A 21 -7.08 -18.05 0.19
CA VAL A 21 -6.75 -19.43 0.57
C VAL A 21 -8.00 -20.31 0.61
N ALA A 22 -9.13 -19.75 1.07
CA ALA A 22 -10.43 -20.41 1.05
C ALA A 22 -11.11 -20.49 -0.35
N GLY A 23 -10.42 -20.07 -1.42
CA GLY A 23 -10.93 -20.13 -2.79
C GLY A 23 -12.10 -19.19 -3.10
N LYS A 24 -12.35 -18.18 -2.26
CA LYS A 24 -13.45 -17.24 -2.48
C LYS A 24 -13.09 -16.28 -3.62
N LYS A 25 -14.09 -15.90 -4.41
CA LYS A 25 -13.92 -14.96 -5.54
C LYS A 25 -14.02 -13.48 -5.13
N ILE A 26 -14.68 -13.21 -4.01
CA ILE A 26 -14.99 -11.85 -3.54
C ILE A 26 -14.39 -11.68 -2.14
N ALA A 27 -13.65 -10.59 -1.97
CA ALA A 27 -13.12 -10.22 -0.66
C ALA A 27 -14.27 -9.93 0.32
N PRO A 28 -14.17 -10.38 1.57
CA PRO A 28 -15.15 -10.05 2.60
C PRO A 28 -15.09 -8.55 2.96
N ALA A 29 -15.97 -8.13 3.87
CA ALA A 29 -15.97 -6.76 4.36
C ALA A 29 -14.59 -6.35 4.92
N PRO A 30 -14.20 -5.05 4.82
CA PRO A 30 -12.87 -4.59 5.23
C PRO A 30 -12.45 -5.03 6.64
N LYS A 31 -13.34 -4.96 7.63
CA LYS A 31 -13.05 -5.41 9.00
C LYS A 31 -12.65 -6.89 9.09
N THR A 32 -13.21 -7.74 8.24
CA THR A 32 -12.85 -9.17 8.18
C THR A 32 -11.46 -9.39 7.58
N LEU A 33 -11.06 -8.53 6.62
CA LEU A 33 -9.69 -8.55 6.09
C LEU A 33 -8.68 -8.15 7.17
N ASP A 34 -9.03 -7.20 8.03
CA ASP A 34 -8.18 -6.76 9.14
C ASP A 34 -7.96 -7.93 10.13
N THR A 35 -9.03 -8.61 10.54
CA THR A 35 -8.94 -9.79 11.41
C THR A 35 -8.08 -10.90 10.82
N GLY A 36 -8.19 -11.16 9.51
CA GLY A 36 -7.38 -12.17 8.83
C GLY A 36 -5.91 -11.77 8.66
N TRP A 37 -5.63 -10.46 8.60
CA TRP A 37 -4.30 -9.91 8.40
C TRP A 37 -3.46 -9.86 9.68
N LEU A 38 -4.07 -9.49 10.81
CA LEU A 38 -3.34 -9.23 12.06
C LEU A 38 -2.45 -10.41 12.52
N PRO A 39 -2.89 -11.69 12.50
CA PRO A 39 -2.03 -12.81 12.88
C PRO A 39 -0.84 -13.01 11.94
N VAL A 40 -0.98 -12.67 10.65
CA VAL A 40 0.12 -12.76 9.69
C VAL A 40 1.15 -11.66 9.97
N ALA A 41 0.69 -10.44 10.23
CA ALA A 41 1.57 -9.33 10.59
C ALA A 41 2.34 -9.62 11.90
N GLU A 42 1.67 -10.24 12.88
CA GLU A 42 2.31 -10.68 14.13
C GLU A 42 3.40 -11.71 13.88
N ALA A 43 3.12 -12.77 13.11
CA ALA A 43 4.10 -13.79 12.79
C ALA A 43 5.33 -13.23 12.05
N VAL A 44 5.11 -12.29 11.12
CA VAL A 44 6.21 -11.60 10.41
C VAL A 44 7.03 -10.74 11.37
N ARG A 45 6.39 -10.01 12.28
CA ARG A 45 7.08 -9.21 13.31
C ARG A 45 7.97 -10.09 14.20
N GLU A 46 7.45 -11.23 14.65
CA GLU A 46 8.22 -12.17 15.47
C GLU A 46 9.43 -12.74 14.71
N ALA A 47 9.26 -13.05 13.42
CA ALA A 47 10.34 -13.51 12.56
C ALA A 47 11.40 -12.42 12.28
N ALA A 48 10.97 -11.16 12.12
CA ALA A 48 11.84 -10.01 11.88
C ALA A 48 12.70 -9.64 13.10
N ARG A 49 12.32 -10.07 14.31
CA ARG A 49 13.04 -9.86 15.58
C ARG A 49 13.37 -8.38 15.85
N ARG A 50 14.58 -7.95 15.51
CA ARG A 50 15.12 -6.61 15.77
C ARG A 50 15.13 -5.72 14.52
N THR A 51 14.76 -6.27 13.37
CA THR A 51 14.67 -5.52 12.11
C THR A 51 13.36 -4.73 12.10
N PRO A 52 13.38 -3.41 11.84
CA PRO A 52 12.16 -2.65 11.61
C PRO A 52 11.35 -3.28 10.48
N PHE A 53 10.05 -3.45 10.68
CA PHE A 53 9.16 -4.00 9.65
C PHE A 53 8.09 -2.98 9.26
N LEU A 54 7.70 -3.05 8.00
CA LEU A 54 6.65 -2.22 7.42
C LEU A 54 5.50 -3.12 6.97
N VAL A 55 4.30 -2.55 6.93
CA VAL A 55 3.13 -3.22 6.32
C VAL A 55 2.74 -2.49 5.05
N GLY A 56 2.15 -3.20 4.11
CA GLY A 56 1.73 -2.58 2.87
C GLY A 56 0.83 -3.48 2.05
N GLY A 57 0.28 -2.90 1.00
CA GLY A 57 -0.56 -3.64 0.08
C GLY A 57 -1.05 -2.75 -1.06
N ARG A 58 -1.72 -3.39 -2.01
CA ARG A 58 -2.38 -2.70 -3.12
C ARG A 58 -3.89 -2.64 -2.89
N SER A 59 -4.52 -1.52 -3.23
CA SER A 59 -5.98 -1.39 -3.20
C SER A 59 -6.57 -1.71 -1.82
N ALA A 60 -7.44 -2.73 -1.72
CA ALA A 60 -7.98 -3.22 -0.45
C ALA A 60 -6.88 -3.61 0.55
N GLY A 61 -5.72 -4.10 0.09
CA GLY A 61 -4.57 -4.37 0.96
C GLY A 61 -3.93 -3.08 1.52
N ALA A 62 -3.88 -2.00 0.75
CA ALA A 62 -3.41 -0.70 1.22
C ALA A 62 -4.31 -0.18 2.36
N ARG A 63 -5.62 -0.32 2.18
CA ARG A 63 -6.63 0.01 3.18
C ARG A 63 -6.46 -0.79 4.49
N VAL A 64 -6.20 -2.09 4.38
CA VAL A 64 -5.91 -2.95 5.55
C VAL A 64 -4.63 -2.47 6.24
N ALA A 65 -3.56 -2.21 5.49
CA ALA A 65 -2.29 -1.73 6.03
C ALA A 65 -2.44 -0.40 6.77
N CYS A 66 -3.20 0.57 6.22
CA CYS A 66 -3.50 1.82 6.91
C CYS A 66 -4.25 1.59 8.23
N ARG A 67 -5.34 0.79 8.23
CA ARG A 67 -6.14 0.58 9.44
C ARG A 67 -5.42 -0.20 10.55
N THR A 68 -4.51 -1.10 10.17
CA THR A 68 -3.89 -2.06 11.11
C THR A 68 -2.43 -1.76 11.44
N GLY A 69 -1.76 -0.90 10.66
CA GLY A 69 -0.32 -0.69 10.74
C GLY A 69 0.18 -0.34 12.14
N ALA A 70 -0.38 0.71 12.75
CA ALA A 70 0.01 1.14 14.09
C ALA A 70 -0.16 0.02 15.14
N GLY A 71 -1.27 -0.73 15.08
CA GLY A 71 -1.56 -1.82 16.01
C GLY A 71 -0.70 -3.07 15.79
N SER A 72 -0.09 -3.23 14.61
CA SER A 72 0.78 -4.37 14.30
C SER A 72 2.21 -4.21 14.85
N GLY A 73 2.62 -2.99 15.24
CA GLY A 73 4.00 -2.66 15.62
C GLY A 73 4.89 -2.30 14.43
N ALA A 74 4.31 -2.07 13.25
CA ALA A 74 5.03 -1.61 12.07
C ALA A 74 5.55 -0.18 12.27
N VAL A 75 6.67 0.15 11.61
CA VAL A 75 7.24 1.51 11.66
C VAL A 75 6.75 2.41 10.53
N GLY A 76 6.07 1.84 9.53
CA GLY A 76 5.53 2.59 8.39
C GLY A 76 4.58 1.77 7.54
N VAL A 77 3.83 2.48 6.68
CA VAL A 77 2.86 1.90 5.75
C VAL A 77 3.22 2.20 4.29
N VAL A 78 3.19 1.18 3.43
CA VAL A 78 3.29 1.32 1.97
C VAL A 78 1.92 1.05 1.33
N ALA A 79 1.22 2.12 0.95
CA ALA A 79 -0.09 2.09 0.33
C ALA A 79 0.02 2.24 -1.20
N LEU A 80 -0.13 1.13 -1.92
CA LEU A 80 -0.07 1.13 -3.38
C LEU A 80 -1.48 1.24 -3.96
N ALA A 81 -1.70 2.14 -4.91
CA ALA A 81 -3.00 2.36 -5.53
C ALA A 81 -4.12 2.45 -4.46
N PHE A 82 -3.93 3.35 -3.48
CA PHE A 82 -4.92 3.53 -2.42
C PHE A 82 -6.24 3.98 -3.05
N PRO A 83 -7.35 3.27 -2.84
CA PRO A 83 -8.60 3.58 -3.52
C PRO A 83 -9.27 4.75 -2.81
N LEU A 84 -8.83 5.98 -3.13
CA LEU A 84 -9.28 7.22 -2.49
C LEU A 84 -10.80 7.33 -2.48
N HIS A 85 -11.47 6.94 -3.56
CA HIS A 85 -12.93 6.83 -3.63
C HIS A 85 -13.35 5.70 -4.60
N PRO A 86 -14.62 5.25 -4.61
CA PRO A 86 -15.11 4.42 -5.71
C PRO A 86 -15.08 5.18 -7.05
N PRO A 87 -14.93 4.49 -8.20
CA PRO A 87 -14.99 5.12 -9.51
C PRO A 87 -16.30 5.89 -9.72
N GLY A 88 -16.18 7.12 -10.21
CA GLY A 88 -17.31 8.03 -10.43
C GLY A 88 -18.00 8.51 -9.16
N ARG A 89 -17.42 8.31 -7.98
CA ARG A 89 -17.99 8.74 -6.69
C ARG A 89 -16.98 9.46 -5.77
N PRO A 90 -16.37 10.58 -6.22
CA PRO A 90 -15.37 11.31 -5.44
C PRO A 90 -15.88 11.80 -4.08
N GLU A 91 -17.19 12.00 -3.92
CA GLU A 91 -17.83 12.39 -2.67
C GLU A 91 -17.70 11.34 -1.56
N LYS A 92 -17.42 10.08 -1.90
CA LYS A 92 -17.22 8.97 -0.95
C LYS A 92 -15.74 8.75 -0.66
N SER A 93 -15.05 9.83 -0.33
CA SER A 93 -13.62 9.83 -0.04
C SER A 93 -13.28 8.94 1.17
N ARG A 94 -12.14 8.28 1.08
CA ARG A 94 -11.53 7.44 2.11
C ARG A 94 -10.23 8.06 2.64
N VAL A 95 -10.03 9.36 2.40
CA VAL A 95 -8.84 10.07 2.86
C VAL A 95 -8.64 9.93 4.38
N GLU A 96 -9.73 9.99 5.17
CA GLU A 96 -9.68 9.84 6.62
C GLU A 96 -9.07 8.50 7.04
N GLU A 97 -9.34 7.43 6.28
CA GLU A 97 -8.74 6.11 6.53
C GLU A 97 -7.23 6.10 6.23
N LEU A 98 -6.78 6.85 5.22
CA LEU A 98 -5.38 6.99 4.88
C LEU A 98 -4.61 7.83 5.92
N VAL A 99 -5.11 9.04 6.22
CA VAL A 99 -4.46 9.94 7.18
C VAL A 99 -4.51 9.38 8.61
N GLY A 100 -5.55 8.59 8.92
CA GLY A 100 -5.73 7.91 10.19
C GLY A 100 -4.81 6.70 10.42
N SER A 101 -3.88 6.39 9.52
CA SER A 101 -2.93 5.27 9.67
C SER A 101 -2.05 5.32 10.93
N GLY A 102 -1.85 6.51 11.49
CA GLY A 102 -1.05 6.72 12.70
C GLY A 102 0.46 6.48 12.53
N LEU A 103 0.93 6.26 11.30
CA LEU A 103 2.33 5.97 10.98
C LEU A 103 2.80 6.77 9.76
N PRO A 104 4.12 6.98 9.60
CA PRO A 104 4.68 7.41 8.34
C PRO A 104 4.17 6.54 7.19
N THR A 105 3.61 7.16 6.16
CA THR A 105 2.89 6.42 5.11
C THR A 105 3.28 6.91 3.71
N LEU A 106 3.76 5.99 2.88
CA LEU A 106 3.94 6.22 1.46
C LEU A 106 2.68 5.82 0.71
N VAL A 107 2.19 6.71 -0.14
CA VAL A 107 1.20 6.41 -1.18
C VAL A 107 1.91 6.45 -2.53
N VAL A 108 1.85 5.36 -3.29
CA VAL A 108 2.24 5.37 -4.71
C VAL A 108 1.00 5.17 -5.55
N GLN A 109 0.67 6.16 -6.38
CA GLN A 109 -0.60 6.22 -7.11
C GLN A 109 -0.39 6.24 -8.62
N GLY A 110 -1.16 5.44 -9.35
CA GLY A 110 -1.14 5.41 -10.81
C GLY A 110 -1.75 6.68 -11.41
N GLY A 111 -1.13 7.23 -12.46
CA GLY A 111 -1.57 8.49 -13.07
C GLY A 111 -2.96 8.44 -13.69
N THR A 112 -3.49 7.24 -13.98
CA THR A 112 -4.81 7.01 -14.59
C THR A 112 -5.69 6.12 -13.72
N ASP A 113 -5.47 6.08 -12.40
CA ASP A 113 -6.26 5.24 -11.49
C ASP A 113 -7.71 5.77 -11.35
N PRO A 114 -8.75 5.00 -11.74
CA PRO A 114 -10.14 5.43 -11.62
C PRO A 114 -10.66 5.49 -10.18
N PHE A 115 -9.90 5.00 -9.20
CA PHE A 115 -10.21 5.12 -7.77
C PHE A 115 -9.61 6.38 -7.12
N GLY A 116 -8.92 7.21 -7.90
CA GLY A 116 -8.35 8.48 -7.46
C GLY A 116 -6.96 8.66 -8.05
N THR A 117 -6.82 9.62 -8.96
CA THR A 117 -5.54 10.04 -9.53
C THR A 117 -4.72 10.84 -8.51
N PRO A 118 -3.40 11.01 -8.70
CA PRO A 118 -2.57 11.75 -7.76
C PRO A 118 -3.07 13.18 -7.49
N GLY A 119 -3.64 13.85 -8.50
CA GLY A 119 -4.17 15.22 -8.37
C GLY A 119 -5.47 15.33 -7.58
N GLU A 120 -6.14 14.20 -7.27
CA GLU A 120 -7.37 14.18 -6.47
C GLU A 120 -7.10 14.03 -4.97
N PHE A 121 -5.87 13.68 -4.58
CA PHE A 121 -5.49 13.63 -3.17
C PHE A 121 -5.43 15.06 -2.61
N PRO A 122 -6.02 15.28 -1.42
CA PRO A 122 -5.83 16.56 -0.73
C PRO A 122 -4.38 16.65 -0.23
N GLU A 123 -4.05 17.82 0.33
CA GLU A 123 -2.81 17.96 1.08
C GLU A 123 -2.76 16.92 2.21
N LEU A 124 -1.69 16.12 2.20
CA LEU A 124 -1.48 15.06 3.19
C LEU A 124 -0.65 15.61 4.36
N PRO A 125 -0.78 15.02 5.56
CA PRO A 125 0.08 15.37 6.69
C PRO A 125 1.57 15.21 6.35
N PRO A 126 2.50 15.92 7.03
CA PRO A 126 3.93 15.81 6.76
C PRO A 126 4.52 14.40 6.93
N THR A 127 3.85 13.54 7.70
CA THR A 127 4.21 12.12 7.88
C THR A 127 3.85 11.25 6.69
N HIS A 128 3.06 11.76 5.75
CA HIS A 128 2.57 11.04 4.58
C HIS A 128 3.24 11.60 3.32
N ARG A 129 3.65 10.71 2.42
CA ARG A 129 4.24 11.08 1.14
C ARG A 129 3.40 10.49 0.02
N LEU A 130 2.96 11.33 -0.91
CA LEU A 130 2.33 10.90 -2.15
C LEU A 130 3.35 10.93 -3.30
N VAL A 131 3.48 9.83 -4.01
CA VAL A 131 4.22 9.73 -5.28
C VAL A 131 3.24 9.36 -6.38
N GLY A 132 2.97 10.31 -7.26
CA GLY A 132 2.18 10.07 -8.47
C GLY A 132 3.05 9.53 -9.59
N LEU A 133 2.68 8.38 -10.16
CA LEU A 133 3.31 7.85 -11.37
C LEU A 133 2.73 8.57 -12.60
N PRO A 134 3.51 8.76 -13.68
CA PRO A 134 3.06 9.48 -14.87
C PRO A 134 1.94 8.76 -15.63
N ALA A 135 1.79 7.46 -15.42
CA ALA A 135 0.77 6.60 -16.01
C ALA A 135 0.42 5.46 -15.03
N GLY A 136 -0.46 4.56 -15.46
CA GLY A 136 -0.80 3.35 -14.72
C GLY A 136 -2.22 3.40 -14.17
N ASP A 137 -2.98 2.35 -14.43
CA ASP A 137 -4.30 2.12 -13.81
C ASP A 137 -4.16 1.63 -12.36
N HIS A 138 -5.28 1.21 -11.77
CA HIS A 138 -5.34 0.66 -10.40
C HIS A 138 -4.47 -0.61 -10.17
N GLY A 139 -4.04 -1.27 -11.25
CA GLY A 139 -3.11 -2.39 -11.25
C GLY A 139 -1.71 -2.01 -11.72
N PHE A 140 -1.42 -0.71 -11.89
CA PHE A 140 -0.21 -0.16 -12.52
C PHE A 140 0.01 -0.63 -13.97
N LYS A 141 -1.05 -1.06 -14.65
CA LYS A 141 -0.98 -1.37 -16.07
C LYS A 141 -1.02 -0.08 -16.87
N VAL A 142 -0.15 0.01 -17.86
CA VAL A 142 -0.04 1.16 -18.76
C VAL A 142 -0.58 0.80 -20.16
N ALA A 143 -0.90 1.82 -20.95
CA ALA A 143 -1.15 1.62 -22.37
C ALA A 143 0.10 1.03 -23.06
N LYS A 144 -0.08 0.25 -24.12
CA LYS A 144 1.05 -0.37 -24.85
C LYS A 144 2.08 0.62 -25.40
N THR A 145 1.65 1.87 -25.62
CA THR A 145 2.47 2.97 -26.16
C THR A 145 3.14 3.80 -25.08
N ALA A 146 2.88 3.52 -23.79
CA ALA A 146 3.43 4.26 -22.67
C ALA A 146 4.55 3.48 -21.99
N GLU A 147 5.49 4.21 -21.40
CA GLU A 147 6.59 3.61 -20.63
C GLU A 147 6.05 2.82 -19.43
N PRO A 148 6.58 1.61 -19.16
CA PRO A 148 6.27 0.86 -17.95
C PRO A 148 6.64 1.65 -16.69
N VAL A 149 5.78 1.59 -15.68
CA VAL A 149 5.99 2.33 -14.41
C VAL A 149 6.57 1.48 -13.28
N LEU A 150 6.99 0.24 -13.57
CA LEU A 150 7.47 -0.69 -12.54
C LEU A 150 8.75 -0.17 -11.86
N ASP A 151 9.70 0.35 -12.63
CA ASP A 151 10.97 0.84 -12.08
C ASP A 151 10.74 2.09 -11.23
N ALA A 152 9.88 3.01 -11.68
CA ALA A 152 9.48 4.18 -10.91
C ALA A 152 8.76 3.78 -9.60
N LEU A 153 7.89 2.76 -9.66
CA LEU A 153 7.22 2.20 -8.48
C LEU A 153 8.23 1.59 -7.49
N VAL A 154 9.20 0.82 -7.98
CA VAL A 154 10.26 0.21 -7.14
C VAL A 154 11.14 1.28 -6.51
N ALA A 155 11.59 2.27 -7.29
CA ALA A 155 12.42 3.37 -6.82
C ALA A 155 11.71 4.18 -5.75
N ALA A 156 10.45 4.58 -5.98
CA ALA A 156 9.66 5.32 -5.01
C ALA A 156 9.54 4.61 -3.64
N VAL A 157 9.34 3.29 -3.66
CA VAL A 157 9.26 2.49 -2.44
C VAL A 157 10.62 2.36 -1.77
N ALA A 158 11.67 2.03 -2.53
CA ALA A 158 13.02 1.84 -1.98
C ALA A 158 13.58 3.13 -1.37
N GLU A 159 13.49 4.25 -2.09
CA GLU A 159 13.98 5.56 -1.61
C GLU A 159 13.26 6.03 -0.35
N TRP A 160 11.94 5.80 -0.28
CA TRP A 160 11.18 6.18 0.90
C TRP A 160 11.51 5.31 2.11
N ILE A 161 11.67 3.99 1.93
CA ILE A 161 12.08 3.09 3.01
C ILE A 161 13.49 3.46 3.51
N ASP A 162 14.41 3.72 2.59
CA ASP A 162 15.77 4.14 2.94
C ASP A 162 15.78 5.45 3.75
N GLY A 163 15.01 6.45 3.32
CA GLY A 163 14.89 7.71 4.04
C GLY A 163 14.13 7.62 5.37
N LEU A 164 13.28 6.61 5.56
CA LEU A 164 12.55 6.39 6.82
C LEU A 164 13.43 5.72 7.89
N LEU A 165 14.36 4.85 7.46
CA LEU A 165 15.15 4.00 8.37
C LEU A 165 16.56 4.53 8.66
N ARG A 166 17.00 5.60 8.00
CA ARG A 166 18.25 6.31 8.25
C ARG A 166 18.03 7.51 9.17
#